data_AF-A0A818D0C9-F1
#
_entry.id   AF-A0A818D0C9-F1
#
_cell.length_a   1.000
_cell.length_b   1.000
_cell.length_c   1.000
_cell.angle_alpha   90.00
_cell.angle_beta   90.00
_cell.angle_gamma   90.00
#
_symmetry.space_group_name_H-M   'P 1'
#
loop_
_entity.id
_entity.type
_entity.pdbx_description
1 polymer ?
#
loop_
_entity_poly.entity_id
_entity_poly.type
_entity_poly.pdbx_seq_one_letter_code
_entity_poly.pdbx_strand_id
1 'polypeptide(L)'
;MVRNAVVDCPDAEDERYVGLTNLPFQDFCDNYTHLPSLVIDGQSETDETHCEEWPCANPYTICNSAWTCPNGADEVDCNPESKCYPNGHLCVSPFTLEMNCLPMNRAGDGIIDCLGSIDERAYCREKLPEMTLHHYRCWNSTECVLAECEGLGECPFENTRSFESECYNENQAIAQALSSAITDFNLGGLFAK
;
A
#
# COMPACT_ATOMS: atom_id res chain seq x y z
N MET A 1 4.93 13.23 -23.06
CA MET A 1 6.21 12.58 -23.41
C MET A 1 6.96 13.48 -24.38
N VAL A 2 8.12 13.97 -23.97
CA VAL A 2 9.01 14.76 -24.83
C VAL A 2 9.83 13.75 -25.64
N ARG A 3 9.53 13.58 -26.93
CA ARG A 3 10.49 12.98 -27.84
C ARG A 3 11.65 13.94 -27.92
N ASN A 4 12.84 13.50 -27.53
CA ASN A 4 14.00 14.36 -27.65
C ASN A 4 14.31 14.54 -29.15
N ALA A 5 14.65 15.76 -29.57
CA ALA A 5 14.99 16.05 -30.97
C ALA A 5 16.44 15.67 -31.30
N VAL A 6 17.20 15.20 -30.30
CA VAL A 6 18.63 14.95 -30.34
C VAL A 6 18.87 13.54 -29.80
N VAL A 7 19.63 12.75 -30.57
CA VAL A 7 20.10 11.42 -30.16
C VAL A 7 21.28 11.62 -29.22
N ASP A 8 21.01 11.60 -27.91
CA ASP A 8 22.03 11.77 -26.87
C ASP A 8 22.58 10.42 -26.36
N CYS A 9 21.90 9.29 -26.65
CA CYS A 9 22.31 7.94 -26.25
C CYS A 9 22.66 7.07 -27.48
N PRO A 10 23.80 6.35 -27.50
CA PRO A 10 24.29 5.60 -28.67
C PRO A 10 23.31 4.58 -29.24
N ASP A 11 22.43 4.02 -28.40
CA ASP A 11 21.46 2.97 -28.75
C ASP A 11 20.00 3.36 -28.47
N ALA A 12 19.72 4.64 -28.19
CA ALA A 12 18.39 5.15 -27.85
C ALA A 12 17.70 4.30 -26.76
N GLU A 13 18.47 3.88 -25.75
CA GLU A 13 18.00 3.02 -24.65
C GLU A 13 16.85 3.68 -23.87
N ASP A 14 16.88 5.01 -23.77
CA ASP A 14 15.85 5.88 -23.22
C ASP A 14 14.60 6.01 -24.10
N GLU A 15 14.67 5.58 -25.37
CA GLU A 15 13.55 5.58 -26.34
C GLU A 15 12.98 4.17 -26.59
N ARG A 16 13.52 3.14 -25.94
CA ARG A 16 13.06 1.77 -26.11
C ARG A 16 11.74 1.58 -25.38
N TYR A 17 10.65 1.82 -26.13
CA TYR A 17 9.28 1.60 -25.70
C TYR A 17 9.03 0.09 -25.48
N VAL A 18 9.43 -0.42 -24.32
CA VAL A 18 8.84 -1.62 -23.74
C VAL A 18 7.42 -1.19 -23.37
N GLY A 19 6.40 -1.93 -23.81
CA GLY A 19 4.98 -1.61 -23.59
C GLY A 19 4.56 -1.71 -22.12
N LEU A 20 5.21 -0.94 -21.27
CA LEU A 20 4.96 -0.82 -19.86
C LEU A 20 3.63 -0.10 -19.71
N THR A 21 2.69 -0.80 -19.08
CA THR A 21 1.51 -0.22 -18.46
C THR A 21 1.92 0.99 -17.61
N ASN A 22 1.09 2.04 -17.59
CA ASN A 22 1.34 3.20 -16.74
C ASN A 22 1.39 2.73 -15.27
N LEU A 23 2.59 2.68 -14.68
CA LEU A 23 2.78 2.43 -13.25
C LEU A 23 2.72 3.78 -12.51
N PRO A 24 1.77 3.98 -11.57
CA PRO A 24 1.75 5.12 -10.68
C PRO A 24 3.06 5.25 -9.89
N PHE A 25 3.48 6.48 -9.58
CA PHE A 25 4.68 6.72 -8.76
C PHE A 25 4.59 6.11 -7.34
N GLN A 26 3.38 5.92 -6.82
CA GLN A 26 3.17 5.33 -5.49
C GLN A 26 3.41 3.81 -5.44
N ASP A 27 3.46 3.15 -6.61
CA ASP A 27 3.61 1.69 -6.75
C ASP A 27 5.08 1.31 -7.04
N PHE A 28 6.00 2.28 -7.06
CA PHE A 28 7.43 2.02 -7.16
C PHE A 28 8.02 1.93 -5.74
N CYS A 29 8.90 0.97 -5.51
CA CYS A 29 9.55 0.73 -4.22
C CYS A 29 8.56 0.42 -3.09
N ASP A 30 7.49 -0.33 -3.40
CA ASP A 30 6.43 -0.70 -2.45
C ASP A 30 6.51 -2.17 -1.97
N ASN A 31 7.58 -2.86 -2.37
CA ASN A 31 7.90 -4.28 -2.22
C ASN A 31 7.09 -5.23 -3.13
N TYR A 32 6.46 -4.73 -4.19
CA TYR A 32 5.87 -5.56 -5.24
C TYR A 32 6.56 -5.32 -6.57
N THR A 33 6.94 -6.39 -7.27
CA THR A 33 7.48 -6.27 -8.62
C THR A 33 6.32 -6.12 -9.61
N HIS A 34 5.99 -4.89 -10.00
CA HIS A 34 4.93 -4.62 -10.98
C HIS A 34 5.43 -4.73 -12.41
N LEU A 35 6.71 -4.42 -12.63
CA LEU A 35 7.29 -4.40 -13.97
C LEU A 35 8.17 -5.63 -14.20
N PRO A 36 8.14 -6.22 -15.41
CA PRO A 36 9.06 -7.28 -15.76
C PRO A 36 10.51 -6.80 -15.60
N SER A 37 11.35 -7.66 -15.01
CA SER A 37 12.77 -7.36 -14.83
C SER A 37 13.47 -7.06 -16.17
N LEU A 38 14.29 -6.03 -16.19
CA LEU A 38 15.14 -5.68 -17.32
C LEU A 38 16.60 -5.96 -16.98
N VAL A 39 17.42 -6.31 -17.96
CA VAL A 39 18.86 -6.47 -17.75
C VAL A 39 19.57 -5.20 -18.19
N ILE A 40 20.10 -4.44 -17.23
CA ILE A 40 20.86 -3.20 -17.45
C ILE A 40 22.25 -3.39 -16.85
N ASP A 41 23.32 -3.13 -17.62
CA ASP A 41 24.71 -3.34 -17.19
C ASP A 41 25.02 -4.75 -16.62
N GLY A 42 24.27 -5.76 -17.07
CA GLY A 42 24.40 -7.15 -16.60
C GLY A 42 23.74 -7.43 -15.25
N GLN A 43 23.02 -6.47 -14.68
CA GLN A 43 22.20 -6.63 -13.48
C GLN A 43 20.72 -6.70 -13.84
N SER A 44 19.94 -7.44 -13.05
CA SER A 44 18.49 -7.57 -13.22
C SER A 44 17.80 -6.47 -12.42
N GLU A 45 17.30 -5.46 -13.12
CA GLU A 45 16.65 -4.29 -12.57
C GLU A 45 15.13 -4.44 -12.59
N THR A 46 14.46 -3.95 -11.55
CA THR A 46 12.99 -3.94 -11.40
C THR A 46 12.55 -2.56 -10.90
N ASP A 47 11.24 -2.33 -10.80
CA ASP A 47 10.67 -1.18 -10.08
C ASP A 47 11.02 -1.16 -8.57
N GLU A 48 11.55 -2.28 -8.06
CA GLU A 48 11.99 -2.47 -6.67
C GLU A 48 13.53 -2.47 -6.48
N THR A 49 14.31 -2.05 -7.48
CA THR A 49 15.78 -1.86 -7.32
C THR A 49 16.13 -0.38 -7.07
N HIS A 50 17.23 -0.14 -6.36
CA HIS A 50 17.72 1.19 -5.99
C HIS A 50 16.77 2.03 -5.11
N CYS A 51 15.91 1.37 -4.32
CA CYS A 51 14.96 2.04 -3.43
C CYS A 51 15.61 2.81 -2.27
N GLU A 52 16.91 2.66 -2.02
CA GLU A 52 17.64 3.52 -1.08
C GLU A 52 17.65 5.00 -1.49
N GLU A 53 17.45 5.30 -2.78
CA GLU A 53 17.30 6.66 -3.29
C GLU A 53 15.87 7.21 -3.13
N TRP A 54 14.92 6.33 -2.78
CA TRP A 54 13.50 6.60 -2.66
C TRP A 54 12.99 6.29 -1.23
N PRO A 55 12.94 7.31 -0.35
CA PRO A 55 12.43 7.10 1.00
C PRO A 55 11.02 6.50 0.97
N CYS A 56 10.80 5.47 1.78
CA CYS A 56 9.49 4.81 1.88
C CYS A 56 8.37 5.77 2.29
N ALA A 57 8.68 6.81 3.07
CA ALA A 57 7.77 7.91 3.39
C ALA A 57 8.12 9.12 2.52
N ASN A 58 7.34 9.32 1.47
CA ASN A 58 7.50 10.41 0.51
C ASN A 58 6.11 10.99 0.15
N PRO A 59 6.03 12.12 -0.59
CA PRO A 59 4.75 12.75 -0.91
C PRO A 59 3.74 11.90 -1.69
N TYR A 60 4.16 10.79 -2.28
CA TYR A 60 3.29 9.85 -3.00
C TYR A 60 2.81 8.68 -2.12
N THR A 61 3.54 8.39 -1.04
CA THR A 61 3.26 7.26 -0.14
C THR A 61 2.63 7.70 1.17
N ILE A 62 2.85 8.95 1.62
CA ILE A 62 2.29 9.44 2.88
C ILE A 62 0.76 9.46 2.82
N CYS A 63 0.13 8.78 3.78
CA CYS A 63 -1.30 8.77 4.02
C CYS A 63 -2.13 8.32 2.81
N ASN A 64 -1.58 7.37 2.05
CA ASN A 64 -2.25 6.76 0.90
C ASN A 64 -2.93 5.43 1.25
N SER A 65 -2.94 5.05 2.54
CA SER A 65 -3.47 3.79 3.10
C SER A 65 -2.63 2.55 2.78
N ALA A 66 -1.52 2.68 2.07
CA ALA A 66 -0.59 1.60 1.78
C ALA A 66 0.63 1.70 2.69
N TRP A 67 0.88 0.67 3.49
CA TRP A 67 2.10 0.59 4.29
C TRP A 67 3.29 0.29 3.39
N THR A 68 3.99 1.31 2.96
CA THR A 68 5.23 1.24 2.18
C THR A 68 6.42 1.10 3.13
N CYS A 69 6.42 1.86 4.23
CA CYS A 69 7.45 1.73 5.25
C CYS A 69 7.24 0.46 6.10
N PRO A 70 8.30 -0.27 6.48
CA PRO A 70 8.20 -1.45 7.33
C PRO A 70 7.50 -1.20 8.67
N ASN A 71 7.68 -0.01 9.24
CA ASN A 71 7.03 0.43 10.48
C ASN A 71 5.76 1.26 10.27
N GLY A 72 5.28 1.36 9.02
CA GLY A 72 4.15 2.20 8.62
C GLY A 72 4.37 3.70 8.85
N ALA A 73 5.61 4.20 8.87
CA ALA A 73 5.88 5.63 9.08
C ALA A 73 5.14 6.57 8.11
N ASP A 74 4.82 6.06 6.93
CA ASP A 74 4.04 6.74 5.89
C ASP A 74 2.55 6.85 6.22
N GLU A 75 2.04 6.04 7.15
CA GLU A 75 0.61 5.94 7.48
C GLU A 75 0.26 6.38 8.91
N VAL A 76 1.18 7.05 9.60
CA VAL A 76 0.92 7.69 10.91
C VAL A 76 0.54 9.16 10.76
N ASP A 77 -0.19 9.68 11.75
CA ASP A 77 -0.51 11.11 11.88
C ASP A 77 -1.30 11.73 10.71
N CYS A 78 -1.93 10.89 9.89
CA CYS A 78 -2.74 11.31 8.74
C CYS A 78 -4.04 12.05 9.10
N ASN A 79 -4.64 11.69 10.24
CA ASN A 79 -5.85 12.32 10.75
C ASN A 79 -5.69 12.66 12.25
N PRO A 80 -5.62 13.96 12.62
CA PRO A 80 -5.55 14.40 14.02
C PRO A 80 -6.75 14.00 14.88
N GLU A 81 -7.89 13.66 14.28
CA GLU A 81 -9.10 13.20 14.99
C GLU A 81 -9.10 11.68 15.26
N SER A 82 -8.13 10.94 14.70
CA SER A 82 -8.00 9.50 14.92
C SER A 82 -7.74 9.18 16.39
N LYS A 83 -8.29 8.06 16.88
CA LYS A 83 -8.02 7.55 18.23
C LYS A 83 -6.57 7.13 18.43
N CYS A 84 -5.86 6.84 17.34
CA CYS A 84 -4.46 6.41 17.36
C CYS A 84 -3.49 7.55 17.08
N TYR A 85 -3.99 8.78 16.96
CA TYR A 85 -3.13 9.96 16.96
C TYR A 85 -2.58 10.24 18.37
N PRO A 86 -1.27 10.52 18.53
CA PRO A 86 -0.22 10.51 17.52
C PRO A 86 0.59 9.19 17.49
N ASN A 87 1.30 8.95 16.38
CA ASN A 87 2.28 7.86 16.17
C ASN A 87 1.74 6.43 16.42
N GLY A 88 0.45 6.21 16.16
CA GLY A 88 -0.20 4.93 16.34
C GLY A 88 -0.98 4.51 15.11
N HIS A 89 -1.00 3.20 14.90
CA HIS A 89 -1.75 2.53 13.85
C HIS A 89 -3.04 1.95 14.40
N LEU A 90 -4.12 1.99 13.62
CA LEU A 90 -5.30 1.21 13.96
C LEU A 90 -4.96 -0.27 13.84
N CYS A 91 -5.35 -1.04 14.84
CA CYS A 91 -5.05 -2.46 14.92
C CYS A 91 -6.23 -3.17 15.58
N VAL A 92 -6.52 -4.39 15.12
CA VAL A 92 -7.49 -5.27 15.78
C VAL A 92 -6.70 -6.33 16.52
N SER A 93 -6.90 -6.47 17.83
CA SER A 93 -6.24 -7.52 18.58
C SER A 93 -6.72 -8.90 18.09
N PRO A 94 -5.80 -9.82 17.76
CA PRO A 94 -6.15 -11.17 17.33
C PRO A 94 -6.74 -12.01 18.46
N PHE A 95 -6.51 -11.61 19.73
CA PHE A 95 -7.01 -12.32 20.90
C PHE A 95 -8.39 -11.83 21.36
N THR A 96 -8.57 -10.51 21.44
CA THR A 96 -9.81 -9.93 21.97
C THR A 96 -10.79 -9.51 20.87
N LEU A 97 -10.33 -9.40 19.61
CA LEU A 97 -11.05 -8.83 18.47
C LEU A 97 -11.50 -7.38 18.71
N GLU A 98 -10.86 -6.70 19.65
CA GLU A 98 -11.11 -5.30 19.94
C GLU A 98 -10.13 -4.42 19.17
N MET A 99 -10.61 -3.25 18.72
CA MET A 99 -9.75 -2.23 18.14
C MET A 99 -8.87 -1.60 19.21
N ASN A 100 -7.58 -1.55 18.96
CA ASN A 100 -6.58 -0.84 19.74
C ASN A 100 -5.69 0.01 18.82
N CYS A 101 -4.74 0.72 19.43
CA CYS A 101 -3.73 1.47 18.71
C CYS A 101 -2.38 0.78 18.87
N LEU A 102 -1.82 0.30 17.77
CA LEU A 102 -0.49 -0.28 17.74
C LEU A 102 0.55 0.85 17.68
N PRO A 103 1.49 0.92 18.64
CA PRO A 103 2.60 1.86 18.55
C PRO A 103 3.44 1.63 17.29
N MET A 104 3.87 2.70 16.63
CA MET A 104 4.72 2.61 15.42
C MET A 104 5.97 1.73 15.59
N ASN A 105 6.54 1.64 16.79
CA ASN A 105 7.73 0.82 17.06
C ASN A 105 7.47 -0.69 17.18
N ARG A 106 6.21 -1.11 17.02
CA ARG A 106 5.79 -2.52 16.96
C ARG A 106 5.33 -2.95 15.57
N ALA A 107 5.21 -2.01 14.65
CA ALA A 107 5.00 -2.34 13.24
C ALA A 107 6.33 -2.82 12.63
N GLY A 108 6.30 -3.98 11.98
CA GLY A 108 7.45 -4.58 11.32
C GLY A 108 8.54 -5.04 12.29
N ASP A 109 8.19 -5.41 13.52
CA ASP A 109 9.13 -5.92 14.53
C ASP A 109 9.27 -7.46 14.50
N GLY A 110 8.51 -8.12 13.62
CA GLY A 110 8.48 -9.57 13.44
C GLY A 110 7.54 -10.29 14.40
N ILE A 111 6.83 -9.58 15.27
CA ILE A 111 5.81 -10.11 16.19
C ILE A 111 4.45 -9.72 15.65
N ILE A 112 3.58 -10.71 15.46
CA ILE A 112 2.20 -10.42 15.08
C ILE A 112 1.49 -9.85 16.30
N ASP A 113 1.12 -8.58 16.25
CA ASP A 113 0.29 -7.88 17.23
C ASP A 113 -1.13 -7.64 16.71
N CYS A 114 -1.33 -7.59 15.38
CA CYS A 114 -2.61 -7.32 14.76
C CYS A 114 -3.20 -8.53 14.03
N LEU A 115 -4.53 -8.58 13.99
CA LEU A 115 -5.27 -9.60 13.26
C LEU A 115 -4.82 -9.63 11.79
N GLY A 116 -4.65 -10.85 11.26
CA GLY A 116 -4.10 -11.09 9.91
C GLY A 116 -2.75 -10.44 9.64
N SER A 117 -1.97 -10.12 10.68
CA SER A 117 -0.57 -9.72 10.52
C SER A 117 -0.39 -8.45 9.68
N ILE A 118 -1.37 -7.53 9.73
CA ILE A 118 -1.34 -6.24 9.03
C ILE A 118 -0.22 -5.32 9.48
N ASP A 119 0.34 -5.57 10.66
CA ASP A 119 1.49 -4.92 11.25
C ASP A 119 2.82 -5.47 10.73
N GLU A 120 2.80 -6.67 10.13
CA GLU A 120 3.96 -7.43 9.67
C GLU A 120 3.87 -7.74 8.17
N ARG A 121 3.39 -6.77 7.37
CA ARG A 121 3.09 -6.93 5.94
C ARG A 121 4.28 -7.37 5.10
N ALA A 122 5.50 -6.96 5.47
CA ALA A 122 6.73 -7.30 4.76
C ALA A 122 6.90 -8.83 4.60
N TYR A 123 6.47 -9.62 5.59
CA TYR A 123 6.61 -11.07 5.58
C TYR A 123 6.02 -11.73 4.32
N CYS A 124 4.81 -11.35 3.94
CA CYS A 124 4.14 -11.96 2.78
C CYS A 124 4.58 -11.35 1.45
N ARG A 125 4.94 -10.05 1.44
CA ARG A 125 5.48 -9.40 0.24
C ARG A 125 6.81 -10.00 -0.17
N GLU A 126 7.72 -10.20 0.78
CA GLU A 126 9.03 -10.82 0.53
C GLU A 126 8.91 -12.28 0.06
N LYS A 127 7.92 -13.02 0.55
CA LYS A 127 7.70 -14.41 0.11
C LYS A 127 7.08 -14.53 -1.28
N LEU A 128 6.29 -13.54 -1.70
CA LEU A 128 5.51 -13.57 -2.94
C LEU A 128 5.65 -12.24 -3.71
N PRO A 129 6.89 -11.85 -4.11
CA PRO A 129 7.17 -10.53 -4.67
C PRO A 129 6.54 -10.30 -6.06
N GLU A 130 6.32 -11.39 -6.81
CA GLU A 130 5.68 -11.36 -8.14
C GLU A 130 4.16 -11.22 -8.07
N MET A 131 3.56 -11.25 -6.87
CA MET A 131 2.11 -11.18 -6.70
C MET A 131 1.71 -9.79 -6.23
N THR A 132 1.16 -8.98 -7.14
CA THR A 132 0.70 -7.60 -6.86
C THR A 132 -0.54 -7.51 -5.95
N LEU A 133 -1.16 -8.65 -5.63
CA LEU A 133 -2.32 -8.70 -4.76
C LEU A 133 -1.91 -8.65 -3.29
N HIS A 134 -2.72 -8.01 -2.47
CA HIS A 134 -2.47 -7.92 -1.04
C HIS A 134 -2.62 -9.30 -0.38
N HIS A 135 -1.50 -9.81 0.12
CA HIS A 135 -1.46 -11.05 0.88
C HIS A 135 -1.30 -10.73 2.36
N TYR A 136 -1.97 -11.54 3.18
CA TYR A 136 -1.84 -11.46 4.63
C TYR A 136 -1.43 -12.81 5.20
N ARG A 137 -0.77 -12.76 6.35
CA ARG A 137 -0.29 -13.97 7.04
C ARG A 137 -1.33 -14.37 8.07
N CYS A 138 -1.75 -15.64 8.06
CA CYS A 138 -2.61 -16.14 9.13
C CYS A 138 -1.85 -16.16 10.47
N TRP A 139 -2.51 -15.76 11.55
CA TRP A 139 -1.94 -15.61 12.90
C TRP A 139 -1.08 -16.80 13.39
N ASN A 140 -1.53 -18.03 13.16
CA ASN A 140 -0.82 -19.24 13.60
C ASN A 140 -0.29 -20.08 12.42
N SER A 141 -0.04 -19.44 11.28
CA SER A 141 0.53 -20.07 10.10
C SER A 141 1.69 -19.25 9.54
N THR A 142 2.45 -19.88 8.65
CA THR A 142 3.43 -19.21 7.77
C THR A 142 2.90 -19.01 6.36
N GLU A 143 1.63 -19.37 6.15
CA GLU A 143 0.91 -19.24 4.90
C GLU A 143 0.48 -17.79 4.68
N CYS A 144 0.67 -17.35 3.45
CA CYS A 144 0.22 -16.07 2.93
C CYS A 144 -1.00 -16.33 2.07
N VAL A 145 -2.12 -15.73 2.44
CA VAL A 145 -3.41 -15.90 1.76
C VAL A 145 -3.83 -14.59 1.13
N LEU A 146 -4.54 -14.68 0.01
CA LEU A 146 -5.08 -13.52 -0.70
C LEU A 146 -6.18 -12.86 0.14
N ALA A 147 -6.14 -11.53 0.24
CA ALA A 147 -7.24 -10.72 0.75
C ALA A 147 -8.38 -10.68 -0.29
N GLU A 148 -9.18 -11.75 -0.38
CA GLU A 148 -10.44 -11.70 -1.12
C GLU A 148 -11.53 -11.09 -0.25
N CYS A 149 -11.92 -9.86 -0.59
CA CYS A 149 -12.92 -9.08 0.14
C CYS A 149 -14.37 -9.54 -0.09
N GLU A 150 -14.56 -10.59 -0.87
CA GLU A 150 -15.87 -11.22 -1.12
C GLU A 150 -16.13 -12.46 -0.25
N GLY A 151 -15.26 -12.71 0.74
CA GLY A 151 -15.50 -13.66 1.81
C GLY A 151 -14.72 -14.97 1.64
N LEU A 152 -14.05 -15.34 2.74
CA LEU A 152 -13.31 -16.58 2.96
C LEU A 152 -11.93 -16.67 2.29
N GLY A 153 -11.02 -15.78 2.68
CA GLY A 153 -9.63 -16.21 2.78
C GLY A 153 -9.54 -17.31 3.85
N GLU A 154 -9.12 -18.51 3.45
CA GLU A 154 -9.11 -19.74 4.25
C GLU A 154 -8.02 -19.73 5.35
N CYS A 155 -8.00 -18.74 6.25
CA CYS A 155 -7.27 -18.91 7.50
C CYS A 155 -8.10 -19.85 8.40
N PRO A 156 -7.64 -21.08 8.72
CA PRO A 156 -8.48 -22.12 9.34
C PRO A 156 -8.97 -21.80 10.76
N PHE A 157 -8.57 -20.66 11.33
CA PHE A 157 -8.77 -20.33 12.73
C PHE A 157 -9.19 -18.86 13.00
N GLU A 158 -9.35 -18.03 11.97
CA GLU A 158 -9.75 -16.64 12.17
C GLU A 158 -11.15 -16.40 11.62
N ASN A 159 -12.06 -15.95 12.48
CA ASN A 159 -13.37 -15.47 12.06
C ASN A 159 -13.15 -14.18 11.23
N THR A 160 -13.07 -14.32 9.91
CA THR A 160 -12.70 -13.31 8.90
C THR A 160 -13.64 -12.09 8.80
N ARG A 161 -14.62 -11.95 9.69
CA ARG A 161 -15.65 -10.89 9.63
C ARG A 161 -15.16 -9.49 10.04
N SER A 162 -13.98 -9.38 10.63
CA SER A 162 -13.35 -8.10 11.01
C SER A 162 -12.46 -7.50 9.91
N PHE A 163 -12.01 -8.31 8.95
CA PHE A 163 -11.23 -7.84 7.79
C PHE A 163 -12.08 -7.17 6.71
N GLU A 164 -13.37 -7.51 6.64
CA GLU A 164 -14.32 -6.82 5.75
C GLU A 164 -14.33 -5.31 6.01
N SER A 165 -14.12 -4.85 7.25
CA SER A 165 -14.13 -3.40 7.52
C SER A 165 -12.91 -2.65 7.00
N GLU A 166 -11.73 -3.25 6.87
CA GLU A 166 -10.57 -2.53 6.28
C GLU A 166 -10.68 -2.51 4.76
N CYS A 167 -11.03 -3.63 4.11
CA CYS A 167 -11.22 -3.64 2.66
C CYS A 167 -12.46 -2.84 2.18
N TYR A 168 -13.52 -2.79 2.98
CA TYR A 168 -14.72 -1.99 2.67
C TYR A 168 -14.54 -0.51 3.03
N ASN A 169 -13.76 -0.17 4.07
CA ASN A 169 -13.52 1.23 4.44
C ASN A 169 -12.44 1.91 3.59
N GLU A 170 -11.48 1.20 3.01
CA GLU A 170 -10.60 1.75 1.96
C GLU A 170 -11.45 2.26 0.77
N ASN A 171 -12.53 1.55 0.43
CA ASN A 171 -13.46 1.95 -0.63
C ASN A 171 -14.55 2.97 -0.16
N GLN A 172 -14.99 2.93 1.09
CA GLN A 172 -15.99 3.88 1.61
C GLN A 172 -15.41 5.22 2.07
N ALA A 173 -14.18 5.28 2.58
CA ALA A 173 -13.51 6.55 2.87
C ALA A 173 -13.31 7.34 1.57
N ILE A 174 -12.97 6.66 0.48
CA ILE A 174 -12.90 7.22 -0.88
C ILE A 174 -14.31 7.60 -1.38
N ALA A 175 -15.34 6.77 -1.19
CA ALA A 175 -16.70 7.09 -1.63
C ALA A 175 -17.37 8.23 -0.83
N GLN A 176 -17.11 8.35 0.47
CA GLN A 176 -17.63 9.42 1.33
C GLN A 176 -16.84 10.73 1.18
N ALA A 177 -15.53 10.67 0.96
CA ALA A 177 -14.71 11.84 0.60
C ALA A 177 -15.07 12.37 -0.80
N LEU A 178 -15.37 11.49 -1.76
CA LEU A 178 -15.85 11.88 -3.09
C LEU A 178 -17.29 12.40 -3.07
N SER A 179 -18.20 11.85 -2.25
CA SER A 179 -19.58 12.38 -2.18
C SER A 179 -19.66 13.76 -1.53
N SER A 180 -18.82 14.02 -0.52
CA SER A 180 -18.75 15.32 0.16
C SER A 180 -18.07 16.40 -0.69
N ALA A 181 -17.03 16.05 -1.46
CA ALA A 181 -16.40 16.95 -2.44
C ALA A 181 -17.31 17.29 -3.64
N ILE A 182 -18.18 16.37 -4.06
CA ILE A 182 -19.16 16.61 -5.14
C ILE A 182 -20.35 17.48 -4.67
N THR A 183 -20.70 17.46 -3.39
CA THR A 183 -21.73 18.35 -2.84
C THR A 183 -21.26 19.80 -2.68
N ASP A 184 -19.97 20.03 -2.40
CA ASP A 184 -19.42 21.39 -2.27
C ASP A 184 -19.15 22.04 -3.64
N PHE A 185 -18.83 21.26 -4.67
CA PHE A 185 -18.67 21.80 -6.04
C PHE A 185 -19.99 22.17 -6.72
N ASN A 186 -21.13 21.63 -6.24
CA ASN A 186 -22.46 21.93 -6.79
C ASN A 186 -23.21 23.07 -6.07
N LEU A 187 -22.62 23.68 -5.04
CA LEU A 187 -23.19 24.87 -4.37
C LEU A 187 -22.44 26.18 -4.67
N GLY A 188 -21.31 26.13 -5.39
CA GLY A 188 -20.55 27.32 -5.81
C GLY A 188 -20.99 27.97 -7.14
N GLY A 189 -21.98 27.41 -7.83
CA GLY A 189 -22.28 27.73 -9.23
C GLY A 189 -23.73 28.06 -9.54
N LEU A 190 -24.45 28.81 -8.69
CA LEU A 190 -25.82 29.25 -9.04
C LEU A 190 -26.31 30.49 -8.27
N PHE A 191 -25.53 31.58 -8.24
CA PHE A 191 -26.08 32.93 -8.03
C PHE A 191 -25.20 33.99 -8.70
N ALA A 192 -25.27 34.06 -10.03
CA ALA A 192 -25.02 35.31 -10.75
C ALA A 192 -26.38 36.00 -10.94
N LYS A 193 -26.56 37.11 -10.24
CA LYS A 193 -27.62 38.10 -10.46
C LYS A 193 -26.96 39.39 -10.93
#